data_AF-A0A4R3VUG9-F1
#
_entry.id   AF-A0A4R3VUG9-F1
#
_cell.length_a   1.000
_cell.length_b   1.000
_cell.length_c   1.000
_cell.angle_alpha   90.00
_cell.angle_beta   90.00
_cell.angle_gamma   90.00
#
_symmetry.space_group_name_H-M   'P 1'
#
loop_
_entity.id
_entity.type
_entity.pdbx_description
1 polymer ?
#
loop_
_entity_poly.entity_id
_entity_poly.type
_entity_poly.pdbx_seq_one_letter_code
_entity_poly.pdbx_strand_id
1 'polypeptide(L)' 'MKTTFVNEGHIGQINQGYTLSNGKIIKSVLFTDDCQSPIRYYLKYYYQNLEITREMFEIYKRTLGVV' A
#
# COMPACT_ATOMS: atom_id res chain seq x y z
N MET A 1 -11.42 -29.79 8.44
CA MET A 1 -10.01 -29.40 8.68
C MET A 1 -10.05 -28.15 9.55
N LYS A 2 -9.58 -28.24 10.80
CA LYS A 2 -9.61 -27.10 11.74
C LYS A 2 -8.31 -26.34 11.54
N THR A 3 -8.37 -25.23 10.81
CA THR A 3 -7.20 -24.38 10.56
C THR A 3 -6.92 -23.58 11.82
N THR A 4 -5.84 -23.92 12.51
CA THR A 4 -5.35 -23.17 13.66
C THR A 4 -4.65 -21.92 13.14
N PHE A 5 -5.23 -20.75 13.39
CA PHE A 5 -4.57 -19.47 13.15
C PHE A 5 -3.56 -19.25 14.26
N VAL A 6 -2.27 -19.36 13.94
CA VAL A 6 -1.20 -18.92 14.84
C VAL A 6 -1.06 -17.41 14.63
N ASN A 7 -1.70 -16.62 15.50
CA ASN A 7 -1.57 -15.16 15.50
C ASN A 7 -0.42 -14.73 16.39
N GLU A 8 0.64 -14.26 15.78
CA GLU A 8 1.73 -13.54 16.46
C GLU A 8 1.71 -12.02 16.13
N GLY A 9 0.53 -11.46 15.86
CA GLY A 9 0.29 -10.04 15.62
C GLY A 9 -0.19 -9.78 14.19
N HIS A 10 -1.41 -9.27 14.02
CA HIS A 10 -2.03 -9.15 12.70
C HIS A 10 -1.70 -7.81 12.06
N ILE A 11 -0.64 -7.78 11.26
CA ILE A 11 -0.45 -6.70 10.29
C ILE A 11 -1.25 -7.08 9.04
N GLY A 12 -2.42 -6.49 8.86
CA GLY A 12 -3.20 -6.58 7.63
C GLY A 12 -2.66 -5.64 6.56
N GLN A 13 -2.72 -6.04 5.28
CA GLN A 13 -2.28 -5.21 4.15
C GLN A 13 -3.28 -5.26 2.99
N ILE A 14 -3.71 -4.09 2.51
CA ILE A 14 -4.50 -3.93 1.28
C ILE A 14 -3.73 -3.06 0.29
N ASN A 15 -3.63 -3.51 -0.97
CA ASN A 15 -2.85 -2.88 -2.02
C ASN A 15 -3.72 -2.37 -3.17
N GLN A 16 -3.41 -1.19 -3.68
CA GLN A 16 -3.93 -0.70 -4.96
C GLN A 16 -2.75 -0.26 -5.85
N GLY A 17 -2.56 -0.94 -6.97
CA GLY A 17 -1.46 -0.69 -7.91
C GLY A 17 -1.97 -0.14 -9.25
N TYR A 18 -1.18 0.72 -9.87
CA TYR A 18 -1.43 1.28 -11.19
C TYR A 18 -0.17 1.18 -12.05
N THR A 19 -0.35 0.79 -13.31
CA THR A 19 0.69 0.89 -14.33
C THR A 19 0.60 2.27 -14.96
N LEU A 20 1.72 2.98 -14.98
CA LEU A 20 1.84 4.29 -15.61
C LEU A 20 2.18 4.15 -17.10
N SER A 21 1.92 5.17 -17.90
CA SER A 21 2.15 5.12 -19.36
C SER A 21 3.62 4.90 -19.74
N ASN A 22 4.56 5.17 -18.84
CA ASN A 22 5.98 4.87 -19.02
C ASN A 22 6.37 3.44 -18.59
N GLY A 23 5.40 2.56 -18.35
CA GLY A 23 5.59 1.16 -17.93
C GLY A 23 5.99 0.98 -16.46
N LYS A 24 6.02 2.06 -15.68
CA LYS A 24 6.42 2.04 -14.26
C LYS A 24 5.19 1.82 -13.40
N ILE A 25 5.36 1.19 -12.23
CA ILE A 25 4.25 0.90 -11.32
C ILE A 25 4.28 1.88 -10.15
N ILE A 26 3.13 2.48 -9.85
CA ILE A 26 2.88 3.12 -8.56
C ILE A 26 1.87 2.30 -7.76
N LYS A 27 2.04 2.25 -6.44
CA LYS A 27 1.10 1.54 -5.55
C LYS A 27 0.82 2.33 -4.28
N SER A 28 -0.42 2.30 -3.82
CA SER A 28 -0.80 2.68 -2.47
C SER A 28 -1.04 1.41 -1.64
N VAL A 29 -0.62 1.45 -0.39
CA VAL A 29 -0.68 0.31 0.53
C VAL A 29 -1.25 0.77 1.87
N LEU A 30 -2.40 0.23 2.24
CA LEU A 30 -2.99 0.42 3.56
C LEU A 30 -2.51 -0.71 4.47
N PHE A 31 -1.80 -0.35 5.52
CA PHE A 31 -1.43 -1.25 6.61
C PHE A 31 -2.40 -1.05 7.77
N THR A 32 -2.88 -2.15 8.32
CA THR A 32 -3.66 -2.18 9.57
C THR A 32 -2.84 -2.86 10.64
N ASP A 33 -2.68 -2.20 11.77
CA ASP A 33 -2.02 -2.72 12.96
C ASP A 33 -3.08 -2.80 14.08
N ASP A 34 -3.59 -4.01 14.30
CA ASP A 34 -4.60 -4.32 15.30
C ASP A 34 -4.02 -4.76 16.66
N CYS A 35 -2.68 -4.87 16.75
CA CYS A 35 -1.97 -5.14 17.99
C CYS A 35 -2.07 -3.96 18.97
N GLN A 36 -2.44 -2.78 18.47
CA GLN A 36 -2.54 -1.55 19.25
C GLN A 36 -4.01 -1.16 19.42
N SER A 37 -4.38 -0.67 20.62
CA SER A 37 -5.68 -0.06 20.89
C SER A 37 -5.50 1.45 21.10
N PRO A 38 -6.07 2.31 20.24
CA PRO A 38 -6.94 1.99 19.11
C PRO A 38 -6.18 1.36 17.92
N ILE A 39 -6.90 0.61 17.08
CA ILE A 39 -6.38 0.05 15.82
C ILE A 39 -5.76 1.18 14.99
N ARG A 40 -4.54 0.96 14.49
CA ARG A 40 -3.82 1.97 13.71
C ARG A 40 -3.85 1.63 12.23
N TYR A 41 -3.98 2.67 11.41
CA TYR A 41 -3.98 2.57 9.95
C TYR A 41 -2.89 3.44 9.38
N TYR A 42 -2.04 2.88 8.52
CA TYR A 42 -0.96 3.60 7.87
C TYR A 42 -1.10 3.46 6.36
N LEU A 43 -1.15 4.60 5.66
CA LEU A 43 -1.20 4.62 4.20
C LEU A 43 0.17 5.00 3.65
N LYS A 44 0.78 4.10 2.89
CA LYS A 44 2.08 4.32 2.24
C LYS A 44 1.93 4.28 0.73
N TYR A 45 2.84 4.96 0.05
CA TYR A 45 2.87 5.06 -1.40
C TYR A 45 4.23 4.64 -1.92
N TYR A 46 4.27 4.01 -3.08
CA TYR A 46 5.52 3.55 -3.68
C TYR A 46 5.56 3.79 -5.18
N TYR A 47 6.77 4.02 -5.71
CA TYR A 47 7.10 4.00 -7.13
C TYR A 47 8.20 2.94 -7.37
N GLN A 48 7.91 1.92 -8.17
CA GLN A 48 8.85 0.79 -8.42
C GLN A 48 9.51 0.20 -7.16
N ASN A 49 8.76 0.14 -6.04
CA ASN A 49 9.20 -0.32 -4.72
C ASN A 49 9.95 0.69 -3.83
N LEU A 50 10.25 1.90 -4.33
CA LEU A 50 10.73 2.98 -3.47
C LEU A 50 9.54 3.65 -2.78
N GLU A 51 9.57 3.78 -1.45
CA GLU A 51 8.55 4.54 -0.70
C GLU A 51 8.63 6.02 -1.10
N ILE A 52 7.49 6.61 -1.42
CA ILE A 52 7.36 8.01 -1.83
C ILE A 52 6.29 8.71 -0.99
N THR A 53 6.29 10.04 -1.04
CA THR A 53 5.24 10.82 -0.40
C THR A 53 3.92 10.69 -1.18
N ARG A 54 2.81 10.98 -0.50
CA ARG A 54 1.48 11.11 -1.15
C ARG A 54 1.52 12.11 -2.30
N GLU A 55 2.22 13.23 -2.12
CA GLU A 55 2.32 14.28 -3.13
C GLU A 55 3.00 13.76 -4.41
N MET A 56 4.12 13.05 -4.27
CA MET A 56 4.78 12.42 -5.43
C MET A 56 3.89 11.40 -6.11
N PHE A 57 3.11 10.62 -5.36
CA PHE A 57 2.19 9.64 -5.91
C PHE A 57 1.14 10.31 -6.81
N GLU A 58 0.50 11.39 -6.33
CA GLU A 58 -0.48 12.14 -7.12
C GLU A 58 0.17 12.82 -8.35
N ILE A 59 1.38 13.37 -8.20
CA ILE A 59 2.13 13.96 -9.32
C ILE A 59 2.42 12.91 -10.38
N TYR A 60 2.90 11.73 -10.02
CA TYR A 60 3.19 10.66 -10.98
C TYR A 60 1.93 10.16 -11.67
N LYS A 61 0.85 9.93 -10.90
CA LYS A 61 -0.44 9.50 -11.45
C LYS A 61 -0.99 10.51 -12.47
N ARG A 62 -0.91 11.81 -12.15
CA ARG A 62 -1.40 12.89 -13.03
C ARG A 62 -0.49 13.13 -14.24
N THR A 63 0.82 13.13 -14.04
CA THR A 63 1.80 13.49 -15.07
C THR A 63 1.99 12.36 -16.08
N LEU A 64 2.08 11.13 -15.60
CA LEU A 64 2.38 9.97 -16.44
C LEU A 64 1.11 9.26 -16.93
N GLY A 65 -0.04 9.53 -16.32
CA GLY A 65 -1.31 8.85 -16.62
C GLY A 65 -1.30 7.39 -16.16
N VAL A 66 -2.50 6.85 -15.90
CA VAL A 66 -2.72 5.43 -15.61
C VAL A 66 -3.22 4.75 -16.88
N VAL A 67 -2.64 3.60 -17.20
CA VAL A 67 -3.04 2.72 -18.31
C VAL A 67 -3.87 1.55 -17.80
#